data_AF-A0A5J4KPX8-F1
#
_entry.id   AF-A0A5J4KPX8-F1
#
_cell.length_a   1.000
_cell.length_b   1.000
_cell.length_c   1.000
_cell.angle_alpha   90.00
_cell.angle_beta   90.00
_cell.angle_gamma   90.00
#
_symmetry.space_group_name_H-M   'P 1'
#
loop_
_entity.id
_entity.type
_entity.pdbx_description
1 polymer ?
#
loop_
_entity_poly.entity_id
_entity_poly.type
_entity_poly.pdbx_seq_one_letter_code
_entity_poly.pdbx_strand_id
1 'polypeptide(L)' 'MAVSRRRPQPGLLHHFDRGSQYTSSAYQDVLAQTGLIVSMSRTGNWYDKAPRELFWSTLKWESISGITFPTRALA' A
#
# COMPACT_ATOMS: atom_id res chain seq x y z
N MET A 1 -0.62 7.10 -13.47
CA MET A 1 -1.17 6.31 -12.33
C MET A 1 -1.28 4.84 -12.71
N ALA A 2 -1.22 3.92 -11.74
CA ALA A 2 -1.32 2.47 -12.00
C ALA A 2 -2.63 2.11 -12.72
N VAL A 3 -3.76 2.74 -12.34
CA VAL A 3 -5.07 2.55 -12.97
C VAL A 3 -5.03 2.85 -14.47
N SER A 4 -4.39 3.94 -14.89
CA SER A 4 -4.28 4.31 -16.31
C SER A 4 -3.48 3.29 -17.13
N ARG A 5 -2.47 2.66 -16.52
CA ARG A 5 -1.59 1.67 -17.17
C ARG A 5 -2.19 0.26 -17.19
N ARG A 6 -2.84 -0.14 -16.09
CA ARG A 6 -3.36 -1.50 -15.89
C ARG A 6 -4.81 -1.66 -16.33
N ARG A 7 -5.59 -0.57 -16.40
CA ARG A 7 -6.99 -0.53 -16.81
C ARG A 7 -7.83 -1.63 -16.11
N PRO A 8 -7.84 -1.67 -14.77
CA PRO A 8 -8.61 -2.68 -14.05
C PRO A 8 -10.10 -2.56 -14.36
N GLN A 9 -10.80 -3.70 -14.33
CA GLN A 9 -12.25 -3.71 -14.45
C GLN A 9 -12.91 -3.08 -13.21
N PRO A 10 -14.07 -2.43 -13.35
CA PRO A 10 -14.87 -1.99 -12.20
C PRO A 10 -15.16 -3.15 -11.25
N GLY A 11 -15.18 -2.87 -9.95
CA GLY A 11 -15.40 -3.89 -8.91
C GLY A 11 -14.12 -4.56 -8.41
N LEU A 12 -12.94 -4.23 -8.95
CA LEU A 12 -11.67 -4.68 -8.37
C LEU A 12 -11.54 -4.13 -6.94
N LEU A 13 -11.22 -5.04 -6.00
CA LEU A 13 -11.05 -4.72 -4.60
C LEU A 13 -9.64 -4.17 -4.34
N HIS A 14 -9.61 -2.98 -3.75
CA HIS A 14 -8.39 -2.25 -3.40
C HIS A 14 -8.26 -2.22 -1.86
N HIS A 15 -7.51 -3.18 -1.29
CA HIS A 15 -7.39 -3.37 0.15
C HIS A 15 -6.15 -2.68 0.75
N PHE A 16 -6.34 -1.77 1.71
CA PHE A 16 -5.26 -1.02 2.37
C PHE A 16 -5.42 -0.94 3.89
N ASP A 17 -4.35 -0.56 4.58
CA ASP A 17 -4.46 -0.20 5.99
C ASP A 17 -5.16 1.16 6.15
N ARG A 18 -5.38 1.58 7.40
CA ARG A 18 -6.05 2.83 7.75
C ARG A 18 -5.08 4.01 7.90
N GLY A 19 -3.93 3.98 7.22
CA GLY A 19 -2.99 5.11 7.24
C GLY A 19 -3.63 6.41 6.74
N SER A 20 -3.21 7.56 7.29
CA SER A 20 -3.79 8.87 6.99
C SER A 20 -3.80 9.23 5.50
N GLN A 21 -2.79 8.77 4.76
CA GLN A 21 -2.70 8.92 3.31
C GLN A 21 -3.88 8.22 2.60
N TYR A 22 -4.20 7.00 3.00
CA TYR A 22 -5.27 6.19 2.42
C TYR A 22 -6.65 6.64 2.89
N THR A 23 -6.77 7.24 4.08
CA THR A 23 -8.04 7.78 4.58
C THR A 23 -8.32 9.21 4.15
N SER A 24 -7.40 9.86 3.43
CA SER A 24 -7.58 11.24 2.95
C SER A 24 -8.69 11.34 1.89
N SER A 25 -9.45 12.45 1.90
CA SER A 25 -10.51 12.69 0.92
C SER A 25 -9.97 12.67 -0.51
N ALA A 26 -8.86 13.37 -0.77
CA ALA A 26 -8.22 13.42 -2.08
C ALA A 26 -7.89 12.02 -2.63
N TYR A 27 -7.44 11.09 -1.78
CA TYR A 27 -7.15 9.73 -2.20
C TYR A 27 -8.44 8.93 -2.46
N GLN A 28 -9.44 9.06 -1.58
CA GLN A 28 -10.74 8.40 -1.73
C GLN A 28 -11.47 8.86 -3.01
N ASP A 29 -11.42 10.15 -3.32
CA ASP A 29 -12.04 10.74 -4.52
C ASP A 29 -11.45 10.13 -5.80
N VAL A 30 -10.13 9.94 -5.83
CA VAL A 30 -9.45 9.28 -6.96
C VAL A 30 -9.91 7.82 -7.09
N LEU A 31 -10.03 7.08 -5.98
CA LEU A 31 -10.47 5.68 -6.03
C LEU A 31 -11.93 5.56 -6.49
N ALA A 32 -12.81 6.43 -6.02
CA ALA A 32 -14.21 6.47 -6.43
C ALA A 32 -14.37 6.69 -7.95
N GLN A 33 -13.59 7.62 -8.52
CA GLN A 33 -13.58 7.89 -9.97
C GLN A 33 -13.12 6.70 -10.82
N THR A 34 -12.37 5.77 -10.23
CA THR A 34 -11.82 4.61 -10.94
C THR A 34 -12.72 3.37 -10.87
N GLY A 35 -13.85 3.42 -10.15
CA GLY A 35 -14.76 2.29 -9.99
C GLY A 35 -14.18 1.13 -9.16
N LEU A 36 -13.15 1.39 -8.37
CA LEU A 36 -12.54 0.42 -7.45
C LEU A 36 -13.35 0.32 -6.16
N ILE A 37 -13.44 -0.89 -5.59
CA ILE A 37 -14.06 -1.11 -4.29
C ILE A 37 -12.98 -0.94 -3.22
N VAL A 38 -13.11 0.11 -2.41
CA VAL A 38 -12.16 0.37 -1.33
C VAL A 38 -12.45 -0.56 -0.15
N SER A 39 -11.43 -1.27 0.30
CA SER A 39 -11.48 -2.11 1.51
C SER A 39 -10.35 -1.68 2.44
N MET A 40 -10.63 -1.60 3.73
CA MET A 40 -9.61 -1.24 4.73
C MET A 40 -9.55 -2.26 5.86
N SER A 41 -8.35 -2.47 6.40
CA SER A 41 -8.14 -3.31 7.59
C SER A 41 -8.96 -2.81 8.79
N ARG A 42 -9.39 -3.72 9.66
CA ARG A 42 -10.10 -3.36 10.89
C ARG A 42 -9.14 -2.78 11.92
N THR A 43 -9.64 -1.83 12.72
CA THR A 43 -8.87 -1.30 13.86
C THR A 43 -8.56 -2.42 14.84
N GLY A 44 -7.29 -2.56 15.25
CA GLY A 44 -6.85 -3.58 16.19
C GLY A 44 -6.70 -5.00 15.62
N ASN A 45 -6.90 -5.20 14.31
CA ASN A 45 -6.71 -6.49 13.66
C ASN A 45 -5.43 -6.52 12.84
N TRP A 46 -4.37 -7.12 13.39
CA TRP A 46 -3.08 -7.23 12.70
C TRP A 46 -3.08 -8.24 11.54
N TYR A 47 -3.97 -9.24 11.58
CA TYR A 47 -4.02 -10.29 10.55
C TYR A 47 -4.33 -9.76 9.16
N ASP A 48 -5.15 -8.72 9.05
CA ASP A 48 -5.50 -8.09 7.76
C ASP A 48 -4.26 -7.54 7.04
N LYS A 49 -3.22 -7.16 7.79
CA LYS A 49 -1.98 -6.56 7.27
C LYS A 49 -0.81 -7.55 7.22
N ALA A 50 -0.89 -8.68 7.94
CA ALA A 50 0.19 -9.64 8.05
C ALA A 50 0.77 -10.12 6.70
N PRO A 51 -0.03 -10.43 5.66
CA PRO A 51 0.53 -10.85 4.36
C PRO A 51 1.38 -9.76 3.70
N ARG A 52 0.95 -8.50 3.79
CA ARG A 52 1.68 -7.34 3.26
C ARG A 52 2.97 -7.13 4.04
N GLU A 53 2.91 -7.21 5.36
CA GLU A 53 4.10 -7.07 6.21
C GLU A 53 5.13 -8.16 5.96
N LEU A 54 4.69 -9.40 5.80
CA LEU A 54 5.57 -10.52 5.47
C LEU A 54 6.30 -10.28 4.15
N PHE A 55 5.56 -9.88 3.10
CA PHE A 55 6.16 -9.53 1.81
C PHE A 55 7.24 -8.46 1.94
N TRP A 56 6.95 -7.35 2.64
CA TRP A 56 7.93 -6.28 2.81
C TRP A 56 9.11 -6.69 3.68
N SER A 57 8.91 -7.53 4.68
CA SER A 57 10.00 -8.08 5.49
C SER A 57 10.94 -8.92 4.65
N THR A 58 10.42 -9.84 3.84
CA THR A 58 11.22 -10.65 2.90
C THR A 58 11.95 -9.76 1.90
N LEU A 59 11.26 -8.82 1.26
CA LEU A 59 11.86 -7.95 0.26
C LEU A 59 13.00 -7.11 0.86
N LYS A 60 12.81 -6.54 2.07
CA LYS A 60 13.86 -5.79 2.75
C LYS A 60 15.03 -6.68 3.11
N TRP A 61 14.77 -7.87 3.61
CA TRP A 61 15.83 -8.81 3.93
C TRP A 61 16.69 -9.13 2.70
N GLU A 62 16.07 -9.47 1.58
CA GLU A 62 16.77 -9.77 0.33
C GLU A 62 17.49 -8.56 -0.27
N SER A 63 16.92 -7.36 -0.13
CA SER A 63 17.43 -6.16 -0.82
C SER A 63 18.49 -5.40 -0.02
N ILE A 64 18.38 -5.37 1.31
CA ILE A 64 19.16 -4.45 2.15
C ILE A 64 19.82 -5.10 3.36
N SER A 65 19.70 -6.42 3.55
CA SER A 65 20.40 -7.10 4.64
C SER A 65 21.92 -6.95 4.47
N GLY A 66 22.60 -6.58 5.55
CA GLY A 66 24.04 -6.32 5.56
C GLY A 66 24.49 -4.98 4.98
N ILE A 67 23.58 -4.14 4.47
CA ILE A 67 23.92 -2.81 3.95
C ILE A 67 23.87 -1.77 5.08
N THR A 68 24.96 -1.01 5.24
CA THR A 68 24.96 0.20 6.07
C THR A 68 24.79 1.41 5.16
N PHE A 69 23.65 2.09 5.29
CA PHE A 69 23.40 3.31 4.53
C PHE A 69 24.16 4.48 5.17
N PRO A 70 24.85 5.32 4.37
CA PRO A 70 25.36 6.59 4.87
C PRO A 70 24.19 7.51 5.24
N THR A 71 24.49 8.68 5.79
CA THR A 71 23.44 9.64 6.16
C THR A 71 22.61 10.01 4.93
N ARG A 72 21.36 10.41 5.16
CA ARG A 72 20.40 10.76 4.09
C ARG A 72 20.89 11.84 3.14
N ALA A 73 21.87 12.66 3.54
CA ALA A 73 22.49 13.68 2.70
C ALA A 73 23.44 13.12 1.62
N LEU A 74 23.85 11.86 1.76
CA LEU A 74 24.82 11.17 0.89
C LEU A 74 24.20 10.02 0.08
N ALA A 75 22.88 9.81 0.20
CA ALA A 75 22.13 8.72 -0.45
C ALA A 75 21.43 9.19 -1.73
#